data_AF-A0A1G2PRY4-F1
#
_entry.id   AF-A0A1G2PRY4-F1
#
_cell.length_a   1.000
_cell.length_b   1.000
_cell.length_c   1.000
_cell.angle_alpha   90.00
_cell.angle_beta   90.00
_cell.angle_gamma   90.00
#
_symmetry.space_group_name_H-M   'P 1'
#
loop_
_entity.id
_entity.type
_entity.pdbx_description
1 polymer ?
#
loop_
_entity_poly.entity_id
_entity_poly.type
_entity_poly.pdbx_seq_one_letter_code
_entity_poly.pdbx_strand_id
1 'polypeptide(L)'
;MRFTFRKSNFNKLRTLEPIVTVVGSIEAIMTFPQIIKIWQLRSALEFYLPTWLLYAFGSSLWLIYGIHIKNYPLIIVSILWLLAYCPMVLGIILFG
;
A
#
# COMPACT_ATOMS: atom_id res chain seq x y z
N MET A 1 18.36 28.73 21.66
CA MET A 1 18.58 28.52 20.21
C MET A 1 17.24 28.13 19.57
N ARG A 2 16.50 29.09 19.02
CA ARG A 2 15.18 28.84 18.38
C ARG A 2 15.43 28.39 16.95
N PHE A 3 15.24 27.11 16.66
CA PHE A 3 15.18 26.61 15.28
C PHE A 3 13.93 27.21 14.62
N THR A 4 14.11 28.29 13.88
CA THR A 4 13.08 28.85 12.99
C THR A 4 12.97 27.94 11.77
N PHE A 5 12.19 26.86 11.89
CA PHE A 5 11.82 26.02 10.76
C PHE A 5 11.13 26.88 9.69
N ARG A 6 11.78 26.99 8.53
CA ARG A 6 11.40 27.81 7.38
C ARG A 6 10.03 27.39 6.84
N LYS A 7 9.00 28.22 7.03
CA LYS A 7 7.59 28.06 6.56
C LYS A 7 7.43 27.56 5.11
N SER A 8 8.40 27.80 4.23
CA SER A 8 8.40 27.42 2.81
C SER A 8 8.33 25.90 2.56
N ASN A 9 8.99 25.09 3.38
CA ASN A 9 9.00 23.62 3.20
C ASN A 9 7.67 22.97 3.60
N PHE A 10 6.95 23.57 4.55
CA PHE A 10 5.67 23.06 5.06
C PHE A 10 4.57 23.08 3.99
N ASN A 11 4.53 24.14 3.18
CA ASN A 11 3.57 24.26 2.09
C ASN A 11 3.84 23.25 0.97
N LYS A 12 5.11 22.92 0.72
CA LYS A 12 5.51 21.97 -0.32
C LYS A 12 5.16 20.52 0.05
N LEU A 13 5.29 20.15 1.32
CA LEU A 13 4.88 18.83 1.82
C LEU A 13 3.36 18.64 1.70
N ARG A 14 2.59 19.66 2.08
CA ARG A 14 1.13 19.66 1.97
C ARG A 14 0.63 19.53 0.53
N THR A 15 1.36 20.05 -0.46
CA THR A 15 1.00 19.86 -1.89
C THR A 15 1.25 18.45 -2.41
N LEU A 16 2.12 17.67 -1.76
CA LEU A 16 2.44 16.30 -2.18
C LEU A 16 1.45 15.26 -1.64
N GLU A 17 0.77 15.56 -0.52
CA GLU A 17 -0.16 14.63 0.13
C GLU A 17 -1.24 14.08 -0.81
N PRO A 18 -1.93 14.89 -1.63
CA PRO A 18 -2.94 14.36 -2.56
C PRO A 18 -2.32 13.47 -3.64
N ILE A 19 -1.12 13.84 -4.13
CA ILE A 19 -0.42 13.09 -5.18
C ILE A 19 -0.02 11.72 -4.66
N VAL A 20 0.59 11.66 -3.48
CA VAL A 20 0.98 10.39 -2.83
C VAL A 20 -0.24 9.51 -2.57
N THR A 21 -1.36 10.11 -2.15
CA THR A 21 -2.62 9.38 -1.94
C THR A 21 -3.13 8.76 -3.24
N VAL A 22 -3.17 9.55 -4.32
CA VAL A 22 -3.66 9.09 -5.63
C VAL A 22 -2.76 8.00 -6.18
N VAL A 23 -1.44 8.22 -6.17
CA VAL A 23 -0.47 7.23 -6.67
C VAL A 23 -0.54 5.93 -5.87
N GLY A 24 -0.57 6.00 -4.54
CA GLY A 24 -0.72 4.81 -3.68
C GLY A 24 -2.04 4.08 -3.90
N SER A 25 -3.13 4.80 -4.17
CA SER A 25 -4.42 4.20 -4.51
C SER A 25 -4.38 3.51 -5.88
N ILE A 26 -3.69 4.09 -6.86
CA ILE A 26 -3.49 3.48 -8.19
C ILE A 26 -2.74 2.15 -8.04
N GLU A 27 -1.70 2.06 -7.20
CA GLU A 27 -0.98 0.80 -6.98
C GLU A 27 -1.89 -0.33 -6.48
N ALA A 28 -2.82 -0.02 -5.56
CA ALA A 28 -3.81 -1.00 -5.10
C ALA A 28 -4.75 -1.44 -6.24
N ILE A 29 -5.24 -0.49 -7.05
CA ILE A 29 -6.11 -0.78 -8.20
C ILE A 29 -5.36 -1.60 -9.25
N MET A 30 -4.09 -1.31 -9.50
CA MET A 30 -3.24 -2.02 -10.44
C MET A 30 -2.96 -3.46 -10.03
N THR A 31 -3.22 -3.83 -8.78
CA THR A 31 -3.10 -5.21 -8.26
C THR A 31 -4.39 -6.02 -8.50
N PHE A 32 -5.51 -5.35 -8.79
CA PHE A 32 -6.81 -5.99 -8.97
C PHE A 32 -6.89 -6.95 -10.18
N PRO A 33 -6.33 -6.62 -11.36
CA PRO A 33 -6.30 -7.55 -12.49
C PRO A 33 -5.55 -8.86 -12.20
N GLN A 34 -4.49 -8.82 -11.40
CA GLN A 34 -3.69 -9.97 -10.99
C GLN A 34 -4.48 -10.85 -10.03
N ILE A 35 -5.21 -10.24 -9.09
CA ILE A 35 -6.16 -10.96 -8.22
C ILE A 35 -7.20 -11.67 -9.09
N ILE A 36 -7.84 -10.97 -10.01
CA ILE A 36 -8.84 -11.57 -10.91
C ILE A 36 -8.24 -12.76 -11.69
N LYS A 37 -7.03 -12.60 -12.26
CA LYS A 37 -6.34 -13.66 -13.00
C LYS A 37 -6.17 -14.92 -12.14
N ILE A 38 -5.65 -14.80 -10.92
CA ILE A 38 -5.43 -15.95 -10.03
C ILE A 38 -6.75 -16.65 -9.69
N TRP A 39 -7.77 -15.87 -9.31
CA TRP A 39 -9.03 -16.42 -8.82
C TRP A 39 -9.94 -16.98 -9.94
N GLN A 40 -9.83 -16.46 -11.16
CA GLN A 40 -10.53 -17.00 -12.33
C GLN A 40 -9.83 -18.22 -12.92
N LEU A 41 -8.52 -18.15 -13.12
CA LEU A 41 -7.74 -19.24 -13.73
C LEU A 41 -7.43 -20.36 -12.73
N ARG A 42 -7.67 -20.14 -11.43
CA ARG A 42 -7.35 -21.08 -10.35
C ARG A 42 -5.89 -21.54 -10.42
N SER A 43 -4.99 -20.62 -10.79
CA SER A 43 -3.56 -20.88 -10.92
C SER A 43 -2.76 -19.64 -10.50
N ALA A 44 -1.79 -19.86 -9.62
CA ALA A 44 -0.89 -18.83 -9.11
C ALA A 44 0.60 -19.18 -9.30
N LEU A 45 0.92 -20.17 -10.14
CA LEU A 45 2.27 -20.69 -10.37
C LEU A 45 3.30 -19.64 -10.80
N GLU A 46 2.84 -18.54 -11.40
CA GLU A 46 3.69 -17.43 -11.86
C GLU A 46 4.11 -16.47 -10.72
N PHE A 47 3.52 -16.58 -9.52
CA PHE A 47 3.66 -15.61 -8.45
C PHE A 47 4.41 -16.17 -7.24
N TYR A 48 5.44 -15.45 -6.80
CA TYR A 48 6.23 -15.82 -5.63
C TYR A 48 5.54 -15.39 -4.32
N LEU A 49 5.13 -16.37 -3.50
CA LEU A 49 4.48 -16.13 -2.20
C LEU A 49 5.27 -15.17 -1.27
N PRO A 50 6.60 -15.30 -1.10
CA PRO A 50 7.35 -14.42 -0.19
C PRO A 50 7.25 -12.93 -0.56
N THR A 51 7.16 -12.62 -1.85
CA THR A 51 7.01 -11.23 -2.33
C THR A 51 5.74 -10.60 -1.78
N TRP A 52 4.61 -11.29 -1.91
CA TRP A 52 3.32 -10.77 -1.47
C TRP A 52 3.17 -10.75 0.06
N LEU A 53 3.82 -11.68 0.76
CA LEU A 53 3.93 -11.65 2.22
C LEU A 53 4.72 -10.43 2.70
N LEU A 54 5.85 -10.13 2.08
CA LEU A 54 6.66 -8.95 2.43
C LEU A 54 5.92 -7.64 2.13
N TYR A 55 5.17 -7.58 1.02
CA TYR A 55 4.32 -6.43 0.72
C TYR A 55 3.21 -6.24 1.76
N ALA A 56 2.50 -7.29 2.15
CA ALA A 56 1.47 -7.24 3.19
C ALA A 56 2.04 -6.87 4.58
N PHE A 57 3.22 -7.41 4.92
CA PHE A 57 3.91 -7.08 6.16
C PHE A 57 4.36 -5.61 6.17
N GLY A 58 4.98 -5.15 5.07
CA GLY A 58 5.41 -3.77 4.92
C GLY A 58 4.25 -2.77 4.99
N SER A 59 3.13 -3.04 4.31
CA SER A 59 1.94 -2.19 4.39
C SER A 59 1.30 -2.18 5.78
N SER A 60 1.38 -3.29 6.53
CA SER A 60 0.98 -3.33 7.94
C SER A 60 1.84 -2.40 8.81
N LEU A 61 3.16 -2.40 8.61
CA LEU A 61 4.05 -1.48 9.32
C LEU A 61 3.78 -0.01 8.96
N TRP A 62 3.55 0.27 7.68
CA TRP A 62 3.17 1.62 7.21
C TRP A 62 1.84 2.08 7.80
N LEU A 63 0.86 1.18 7.92
CA LEU A 63 -0.42 1.48 8.55
C LEU A 63 -0.23 1.84 10.04
N ILE A 64 0.51 1.02 10.78
CA ILE A 64 0.81 1.29 12.20
C ILE A 64 1.52 2.64 12.35
N TYR A 65 2.52 2.89 11.51
CA TYR A 65 3.25 4.16 11.50
C TYR A 65 2.33 5.35 11.17
N GLY A 66 1.49 5.23 10.14
CA GLY A 66 0.54 6.25 9.72
C GLY A 66 -0.46 6.61 10.82
N ILE A 67 -0.96 5.61 11.55
CA ILE A 67 -1.82 5.80 12.73
C ILE A 67 -1.06 6.58 13.82
N HIS A 68 0.18 6.19 14.11
CA HIS A 68 1.00 6.84 15.13
C HIS A 68 1.22 8.34 14.86
N ILE A 69 1.46 8.72 13.60
CA ILE A 69 1.64 10.12 13.19
C ILE A 69 0.35 10.83 12.78
N LYS A 70 -0.82 10.17 12.89
CA LYS A 70 -2.15 10.68 12.48
C LYS A 70 -2.19 11.18 11.02
N ASN A 71 -1.48 10.50 10.13
CA ASN A 71 -1.43 10.82 8.70
C ASN A 71 -2.52 10.04 7.95
N TYR A 72 -3.68 10.68 7.75
CA TYR A 72 -4.83 10.06 7.06
C TYR A 72 -4.52 9.57 5.64
N PRO A 73 -3.86 10.35 4.75
CA PRO A 73 -3.39 9.86 3.45
C PRO A 73 -2.68 8.50 3.50
N LEU A 74 -1.68 8.39 4.38
CA LEU A 74 -0.87 7.19 4.52
C LEU A 74 -1.67 6.01 5.09
N ILE A 75 -2.55 6.27 6.05
CA ILE A 75 -3.47 5.27 6.62
C ILE A 75 -4.37 4.70 5.52
N ILE A 76 -5.01 5.56 4.72
CA ILE A 76 -5.93 5.16 3.66
C ILE A 76 -5.20 4.29 2.62
N VAL A 77 -4.05 4.75 2.12
CA VAL A 77 -3.26 4.00 1.14
C VAL A 77 -2.79 2.65 1.70
N SER A 78 -2.33 2.60 2.95
CA SER A 78 -1.87 1.35 3.57
C SER A 78 -3.01 0.33 3.72
N ILE A 79 -4.23 0.79 4.03
CA ILE A 79 -5.41 -0.08 4.07
C ILE A 79 -5.74 -0.62 2.68
N LEU A 80 -5.72 0.23 1.63
CA LEU A 80 -5.96 -0.19 0.26
C LEU A 80 -4.95 -1.24 -0.21
N TRP A 81 -3.68 -1.05 0.12
CA TRP A 81 -2.63 -2.04 -0.14
C TRP A 81 -2.91 -3.36 0.57
N LEU A 82 -3.26 -3.35 1.86
CA LEU A 82 -3.61 -4.58 2.58
C LEU A 82 -4.81 -5.30 1.96
N LEU A 83 -5.84 -4.56 1.54
CA LEU A 83 -7.01 -5.11 0.85
C LEU A 83 -6.65 -5.74 -0.51
N ALA A 84 -5.58 -5.29 -1.16
CA ALA A 84 -5.10 -5.88 -2.41
C ALA A 84 -4.15 -7.07 -2.16
N TYR A 85 -3.22 -6.94 -1.21
CA TYR A 85 -2.17 -7.93 -0.98
C TYR A 85 -2.69 -9.18 -0.24
N CYS A 86 -3.66 -9.05 0.67
CA CYS A 86 -4.23 -10.20 1.36
C CYS A 86 -4.92 -11.19 0.38
N PRO A 87 -5.79 -10.77 -0.55
CA PRO A 87 -6.34 -11.66 -1.59
C PRO A 87 -5.30 -12.26 -2.52
N MET A 88 -4.19 -11.55 -2.80
CA MET A 88 -3.06 -12.10 -3.54
C MET A 88 -2.40 -13.24 -2.76
N VAL A 89 -2.05 -13.02 -1.49
CA VAL A 89 -1.46 -14.06 -0.63
C VAL A 89 -2.38 -15.27 -0.53
N LEU A 90 -3.68 -15.04 -0.28
CA LEU A 90 -4.67 -16.12 -0.21
C LEU A 90 -4.78 -16.88 -1.54
N GLY A 91 -4.85 -16.16 -2.66
CA GLY A 91 -4.90 -16.79 -3.99
C GLY A 91 -3.67 -17.64 -4.29
N ILE A 92 -2.48 -17.17 -3.90
CA ILE A 92 -1.22 -17.92 -4.08
C ILE A 92 -1.17 -19.15 -3.19
N ILE A 93 -1.65 -19.09 -1.94
CA ILE A 93 -1.69 -20.25 -1.05
C ILE A 93 -2.68 -21.32 -1.54
N LEU A 94 -3.82 -20.89 -2.11
CA LEU A 94 -4.89 -21.80 -2.54
C LEU A 94 -4.67 -22.40 -3.94
N PHE A 95 -4.00 -21.66 -4.83
CA PHE A 95 -3.86 -22.01 -6.26
C PHE A 95 -2.41 -22.06 -6.75
N GLY A 96 -1.45 -21.93 -5.85
CA GLY A 96 -0.01 -22.05 -6.12
C GLY A 96 0.49 -23.48 -6.08
#